data_AF-A0A9X4KP51-F1
#
_entry.id   AF-A0A9X4KP51-F1
#
_cell.length_a   1.000
_cell.length_b   1.000
_cell.length_c   1.000
_cell.angle_alpha   90.00
_cell.angle_beta   90.00
_cell.angle_gamma   90.00
#
_symmetry.space_group_name_H-M   'P 1'
#
loop_
_entity.id
_entity.type
_entity.pdbx_description
1 polymer ?
#
loop_
_entity_poly.entity_id
_entity_poly.type
_entity_poly.pdbx_seq_one_letter_code
_entity_poly.pdbx_strand_id
1 'polypeptide(L)'
;MGEWKGGKMMKLAYDSPGTAWKEALPIGNGRLGAMVFGAAATERIQINEETLWSGAPHDYNRPDAGQYLQEVRSLIFNDRIEEAERLFLDRMMGGADPSASLPAFLRAESGVPRASRGYAISA
;
A
#
# COMPACT_ATOMS: atom_id res chain seq x y z
N MET A 1 -22.37 5.21 34.02
CA MET A 1 -22.61 5.33 32.57
C MET A 1 -22.28 6.76 32.17
N GLY A 2 -21.15 6.98 31.51
CA GLY A 2 -20.70 8.33 31.13
C GLY A 2 -21.36 8.75 29.82
N GLU A 3 -22.03 9.90 29.82
CA GLU A 3 -22.52 10.55 28.61
C GLU A 3 -21.32 11.06 27.79
N TRP A 4 -21.15 10.52 26.59
CA TRP A 4 -20.22 11.06 25.61
C TRP A 4 -20.84 12.32 25.01
N LYS A 5 -20.31 13.50 25.36
CA LYS A 5 -20.63 14.76 24.67
C LYS A 5 -20.03 14.72 23.27
N GLY A 6 -20.80 14.23 22.31
CA GLY A 6 -20.37 14.01 20.93
C GLY A 6 -19.92 15.29 20.23
N GLY A 7 -18.66 15.31 19.81
CA GLY A 7 -18.19 16.25 18.79
C GLY A 7 -18.89 16.01 17.45
N LYS A 8 -18.80 16.97 16.52
CA LYS A 8 -19.38 16.86 15.18
C LYS A 8 -18.89 15.58 14.48
N MET A 9 -19.80 14.66 14.22
CA MET A 9 -19.53 13.39 13.55
C MET A 9 -19.25 13.65 12.06
N MET A 10 -17.99 13.53 11.66
CA MET A 10 -17.59 13.61 10.25
C MET A 10 -17.80 12.24 9.59
N LYS A 11 -18.45 12.22 8.44
CA LYS A 11 -18.76 10.99 7.69
C LYS A 11 -18.45 11.18 6.22
N LEU A 12 -18.01 10.09 5.59
CA LEU A 12 -18.00 9.92 4.14
C LEU A 12 -19.17 8.99 3.78
N ALA A 13 -20.03 9.42 2.86
CA ALA A 13 -21.21 8.67 2.45
C ALA A 13 -21.38 8.79 0.93
N TYR A 14 -21.77 7.66 0.31
CA TYR A 14 -21.97 7.52 -1.12
C TYR A 14 -23.31 6.82 -1.37
N ASP A 15 -23.96 7.13 -2.48
CA ASP A 15 -25.28 6.61 -2.87
C ASP A 15 -25.20 5.37 -3.78
N SER A 16 -24.00 5.00 -4.23
CA SER A 16 -23.74 3.81 -5.03
C SER A 16 -22.53 3.02 -4.52
N PRO A 17 -22.52 1.68 -4.69
CA PRO A 17 -21.35 0.88 -4.40
C PRO A 17 -20.17 1.25 -5.31
N GLY A 18 -18.96 1.15 -4.78
CA GLY A 18 -17.74 1.30 -5.56
C GLY A 18 -17.58 0.17 -6.56
N THR A 19 -17.13 0.48 -7.77
CA THR A 19 -16.79 -0.49 -8.82
C THR A 19 -15.27 -0.59 -9.00
N ALA A 20 -14.56 0.52 -8.77
CA ALA A 20 -13.11 0.61 -8.78
C ALA A 20 -12.55 0.68 -7.36
N TRP A 21 -11.29 0.25 -7.19
CA TRP A 21 -10.61 0.26 -5.88
C TRP A 21 -10.57 1.65 -5.24
N LYS A 22 -10.39 2.71 -6.05
CA LYS A 22 -10.34 4.10 -5.58
C LYS A 22 -11.68 4.62 -5.02
N GLU A 23 -12.76 3.89 -5.27
CA GLU A 23 -14.11 4.24 -4.81
C GLU A 23 -14.49 3.48 -3.53
N ALA A 24 -13.68 2.49 -3.12
CA ALA A 24 -13.91 1.72 -1.92
C ALA A 24 -13.46 2.49 -0.67
N LEU A 25 -14.15 2.24 0.45
CA LEU A 25 -13.89 2.91 1.72
C LEU A 25 -12.79 2.18 2.50
N PRO A 26 -11.68 2.86 2.86
CA PRO A 26 -10.63 2.27 3.66
C PRO A 26 -11.02 2.23 5.14
N ILE A 27 -10.81 1.08 5.78
CA ILE A 27 -10.86 0.91 7.24
C ILE A 27 -9.60 0.19 7.70
N GLY A 28 -9.14 0.43 8.94
CA GLY A 28 -7.99 -0.28 9.47
C GLY A 28 -7.63 0.10 10.89
N ASN A 29 -6.75 -0.70 11.51
CA ASN A 29 -6.29 -0.54 12.89
C ASN A 29 -4.76 -0.42 13.02
N GLY A 30 -4.08 -0.09 11.92
CA GLY A 30 -2.61 -0.03 11.84
C GLY A 30 -1.99 -1.32 11.32
N ARG A 31 -2.48 -2.49 11.76
CA ARG A 31 -1.97 -3.79 11.32
C ARG A 31 -2.80 -4.43 10.21
N LEU A 32 -4.12 -4.41 10.37
CA LEU A 32 -5.07 -4.89 9.39
C LEU A 32 -5.73 -3.71 8.71
N GLY A 33 -5.85 -3.81 7.39
CA GLY A 33 -6.58 -2.86 6.55
C GLY A 33 -7.61 -3.58 5.68
N ALA A 34 -8.68 -2.89 5.33
CA ALA A 34 -9.64 -3.38 4.36
C ALA A 34 -10.21 -2.25 3.50
N MET A 35 -10.59 -2.61 2.26
CA MET A 35 -11.31 -1.75 1.34
C MET A 35 -12.72 -2.32 1.13
N VAL A 36 -13.74 -1.56 1.52
CA VAL A 36 -15.15 -1.97 1.47
C VAL A 36 -15.84 -1.35 0.26
N PHE A 37 -16.49 -2.18 -0.57
CA PHE A 37 -17.08 -1.72 -1.85
C PHE A 37 -18.58 -1.39 -1.73
N GLY A 38 -19.32 -1.99 -0.80
CA GLY A 38 -20.70 -1.61 -0.45
C GLY A 38 -21.80 -2.27 -1.29
N ALA A 39 -21.50 -3.37 -2.00
CA ALA A 39 -22.43 -3.99 -2.94
C ALA A 39 -23.42 -4.95 -2.25
N ALA A 40 -24.71 -4.62 -2.28
CA ALA A 40 -25.75 -5.26 -1.47
C ALA A 40 -25.99 -6.76 -1.73
N ALA A 41 -25.86 -7.23 -2.98
CA ALA A 41 -26.09 -8.65 -3.32
C ALA A 41 -24.84 -9.50 -3.14
N THR A 42 -23.68 -8.92 -3.42
CA THR A 42 -22.38 -9.57 -3.33
C THR A 42 -21.39 -8.50 -2.94
N GLU A 43 -20.96 -8.53 -1.69
CA GLU A 43 -19.95 -7.64 -1.18
C GLU A 43 -18.56 -8.16 -1.52
N ARG A 44 -17.66 -7.24 -1.86
CA ARG A 44 -16.24 -7.51 -2.01
C ARG A 44 -15.50 -6.70 -0.96
N ILE A 45 -14.68 -7.36 -0.16
CA ILE A 45 -13.78 -6.70 0.78
C ILE A 45 -12.36 -7.10 0.42
N GLN A 46 -11.54 -6.14 0.02
CA GLN A 46 -10.10 -6.39 -0.07
C GLN A 46 -9.51 -6.27 1.33
N ILE A 47 -8.55 -7.13 1.69
CA ILE A 47 -7.85 -7.12 2.96
C ILE A 47 -6.34 -7.00 2.74
N ASN A 48 -5.71 -6.22 3.60
CA ASN A 48 -4.26 -6.12 3.73
C ASN A 48 -3.84 -6.43 5.18
N GLU A 49 -2.67 -7.06 5.32
CA GLU A 49 -1.98 -7.30 6.59
C GLU A 49 -0.58 -6.69 6.45
N GLU A 50 -0.14 -5.88 7.42
CA GLU A 50 1.06 -5.04 7.31
C GLU A 50 2.35 -5.82 7.00
N THR A 51 2.42 -7.08 7.44
CA THR A 51 3.60 -7.95 7.32
C THR A 51 3.51 -8.93 6.15
N LEU A 52 2.40 -8.95 5.41
CA LEU A 52 2.23 -9.86 4.28
C LEU A 52 2.93 -9.32 3.02
N TRP A 53 4.22 -9.64 2.92
CA TRP A 53 5.09 -9.30 1.79
C TRP A 53 5.59 -10.57 1.10
N SER A 54 5.77 -10.50 -0.22
CA SER A 54 6.57 -11.47 -0.96
C SER A 54 8.06 -11.28 -0.65
N GLY A 55 8.86 -12.30 -0.97
CA GLY A 55 10.30 -12.27 -0.74
C GLY A 55 10.71 -12.99 0.54
N ALA A 56 11.98 -12.83 0.89
CA ALA A 56 12.61 -13.42 2.06
C ALA A 56 13.76 -12.52 2.50
N PRO A 57 14.28 -12.65 3.73
CA PRO A 57 15.48 -11.92 4.13
C PRO A 57 16.59 -12.06 3.10
N HIS A 58 17.09 -10.93 2.61
CA HIS A 58 18.09 -10.86 1.55
C HIS A 58 19.13 -9.81 1.88
N ASP A 59 20.39 -10.10 1.59
CA ASP A 59 21.47 -9.13 1.68
C ASP A 59 21.60 -8.38 0.35
N TYR A 60 21.11 -7.15 0.33
CA TYR A 60 21.19 -6.29 -0.86
C TYR A 60 22.56 -5.64 -1.03
N ASN A 61 23.49 -5.82 -0.08
CA ASN A 61 24.79 -5.18 -0.17
C ASN A 61 25.61 -5.78 -1.30
N ARG A 62 26.25 -4.89 -2.05
CA ARG A 62 27.27 -5.27 -3.01
C ARG A 62 28.65 -5.28 -2.32
N PRO A 63 29.34 -6.43 -2.20
CA PRO A 63 30.52 -6.54 -1.35
C PRO A 63 31.70 -5.63 -1.72
N ASP A 64 31.87 -5.34 -3.01
CA ASP A 64 32.97 -4.52 -3.55
C ASP A 64 32.62 -3.04 -3.70
N ALA A 65 31.37 -2.62 -3.43
CA ALA A 65 30.90 -1.25 -3.68
C ALA A 65 31.76 -0.18 -2.98
N GLY A 66 32.21 -0.47 -1.76
CA GLY A 66 33.04 0.46 -0.99
C GLY A 66 34.38 0.80 -1.65
N GLN A 67 34.90 -0.07 -2.53
CA GLN A 67 36.18 0.13 -3.22
C GLN A 67 36.12 1.29 -4.22
N TYR A 68 34.94 1.58 -4.79
CA TYR A 68 34.74 2.60 -5.83
C TYR A 68 34.33 3.97 -5.26
N LEU A 69 34.04 4.07 -3.96
CA LEU A 69 33.55 5.30 -3.32
C LEU A 69 34.50 6.49 -3.53
N GLN A 70 35.81 6.26 -3.43
CA GLN A 70 36.79 7.34 -3.58
C GLN A 70 36.89 7.83 -5.03
N GLU A 71 36.75 6.93 -5.99
CA GLU A 71 36.79 7.26 -7.42
C GLU A 71 35.55 8.04 -7.83
N VAL A 72 34.36 7.61 -7.40
CA VAL A 72 33.10 8.34 -7.63
C VAL A 72 33.18 9.76 -7.05
N ARG A 73 33.65 9.92 -5.80
CA ARG A 73 33.85 11.25 -5.19
C ARG A 73 34.81 12.12 -6.01
N SER A 74 35.91 11.54 -6.49
CA SER A 74 36.90 12.26 -7.30
C SER A 74 36.30 12.72 -8.62
N LEU A 75 35.48 11.89 -9.29
CA LEU A 75 34.78 12.27 -10.52
C LEU A 75 33.80 13.44 -10.27
N ILE A 76 33.04 13.39 -9.17
CA ILE A 76 32.13 14.48 -8.77
C ILE A 76 32.89 15.78 -8.52
N PHE A 77 33.99 15.75 -7.77
CA PHE A 77 34.77 16.96 -7.48
C PHE A 77 35.50 17.55 -8.69
N ASN A 78 35.65 16.77 -9.76
CA ASN A 78 36.21 17.22 -11.04
C ASN A 78 35.11 17.51 -12.09
N ASP A 79 33.84 17.66 -11.66
CA ASP A 79 32.69 17.98 -12.51
C ASP A 79 32.39 16.93 -13.61
N ARG A 80 32.88 15.69 -13.44
CA ARG A 80 32.68 14.54 -14.35
C ARG A 80 31.46 13.73 -13.94
N ILE A 81 30.28 14.36 -13.93
CA ILE A 81 29.06 13.81 -13.34
C ILE A 81 28.57 12.54 -14.06
N GLU A 82 28.54 12.53 -15.39
CA GLU A 82 28.07 11.36 -16.17
C GLU A 82 28.93 10.12 -15.93
N GLU A 83 30.23 10.30 -15.71
CA GLU A 83 31.15 9.20 -15.45
C GLU A 83 31.03 8.69 -14.02
N ALA A 84 30.82 9.61 -13.07
CA ALA A 84 30.51 9.26 -11.68
C ALA A 84 29.23 8.44 -11.58
N GLU A 85 28.16 8.87 -12.27
CA GLU A 85 26.87 8.17 -12.31
C GLU A 85 27.03 6.78 -12.91
N ARG A 86 27.70 6.67 -14.06
CA ARG A 86 27.92 5.37 -14.72
C ARG A 86 28.69 4.39 -13.82
N LEU A 87 29.75 4.86 -13.18
CA LEU A 87 30.55 4.04 -12.27
C LEU A 87 29.72 3.61 -11.05
N PHE A 88 28.93 4.51 -10.49
CA PHE A 88 28.05 4.23 -9.36
C PHE A 88 26.99 3.17 -9.71
N LEU A 89 26.29 3.34 -10.83
CA LEU A 89 25.25 2.40 -11.28
C LEU A 89 25.82 1.01 -11.58
N ASP A 90 27.02 0.92 -12.17
CA ASP A 90 27.65 -0.35 -12.54
C ASP A 90 28.26 -1.09 -11.32
N ARG A 91 28.85 -0.35 -10.36
CA ARG A 91 29.71 -0.93 -9.32
C ARG A 91 29.25 -0.77 -7.90
N MET A 92 28.29 0.09 -7.62
CA MET A 92 27.90 0.42 -6.24
C MET A 92 26.45 0.10 -5.91
N MET A 93 25.59 -0.11 -6.92
CA MET A 93 24.21 -0.51 -6.71
C MET A 93 24.11 -1.93 -6.14
N GLY A 94 23.27 -2.08 -5.13
CA GLY A 94 22.87 -3.37 -4.56
C GLY A 94 21.99 -4.18 -5.51
N GLY A 95 21.73 -5.44 -5.15
CA GLY A 95 20.81 -6.29 -5.90
C GLY A 95 19.39 -5.72 -5.93
N ALA A 96 18.63 -6.01 -7.00
CA ALA A 96 17.23 -5.62 -7.08
C ALA A 96 16.40 -6.32 -5.99
N ASP A 97 15.47 -5.59 -5.36
CA ASP A 97 14.52 -6.15 -4.41
C ASP A 97 13.22 -6.56 -5.11
N PRO A 98 12.89 -7.86 -5.21
CA PRO A 98 11.64 -8.32 -5.79
C PRO A 98 10.46 -8.30 -4.80
N SER A 99 10.67 -7.86 -3.55
CA SER A 99 9.66 -7.89 -2.50
C SER A 99 8.53 -6.89 -2.77
N ALA A 100 7.29 -7.34 -2.59
CA ALA A 100 6.09 -6.54 -2.80
C ALA A 100 4.98 -6.94 -1.81
N SER A 101 4.13 -5.98 -1.43
CA SER A 101 2.98 -6.26 -0.57
C SER A 101 1.93 -7.10 -1.31
N LEU A 102 1.37 -8.11 -0.62
CA LEU A 102 0.39 -9.03 -1.19
C LEU A 102 -1.03 -8.75 -0.63
N PRO A 103 -1.99 -8.33 -1.46
CA PRO A 103 -3.38 -8.16 -1.03
C PRO A 103 -4.15 -9.49 -1.07
N ALA A 104 -5.17 -9.63 -0.21
CA ALA A 104 -6.15 -10.71 -0.24
C ALA A 104 -7.57 -10.17 -0.47
N PHE A 105 -8.50 -11.04 -0.88
CA PHE A 105 -9.90 -10.67 -1.10
C PHE A 105 -10.85 -11.62 -0.36
N LEU A 106 -11.86 -11.06 0.30
CA LEU A 106 -13.03 -11.76 0.78
C LEU A 106 -14.24 -11.39 -0.07
N ARG A 107 -15.12 -12.37 -0.31
CA ARG A 107 -16.40 -12.20 -1.00
C ARG A 107 -17.50 -12.70 -0.08
N ALA A 108 -18.51 -11.87 0.15
CA ALA A 108 -19.69 -12.22 0.93
C ALA A 108 -20.94 -12.08 0.06
N GLU A 109 -21.84 -13.05 0.12
CA GLU A 109 -23.09 -13.05 -0.63
C GLU A 109 -24.26 -12.91 0.36
N SER A 110 -25.17 -11.98 0.10
CA SER A 110 -26.21 -11.67 1.10
C SER A 110 -27.39 -12.64 1.08
N GLY A 111 -27.54 -13.49 0.06
CA GLY A 111 -28.67 -14.43 -0.07
C GLY A 111 -30.06 -13.77 -0.14
N VAL A 112 -30.14 -12.43 -0.02
CA VAL A 112 -31.37 -11.66 0.05
C VAL A 112 -31.63 -11.00 -1.33
N PRO A 113 -32.81 -11.22 -1.94
CA PRO A 113 -33.17 -10.54 -3.18
C PRO A 113 -33.21 -9.02 -2.99
N ARG A 114 -32.69 -8.30 -4.00
CA ARG A 114 -32.50 -6.84 -4.08
C ARG A 114 -33.65 -6.04 -3.44
N ALA A 115 -33.46 -5.50 -2.23
CA ALA A 115 -34.35 -4.50 -1.66
C ALA A 115 -33.91 -3.09 -2.09
N SER A 116 -34.75 -2.44 -2.89
CA SER A 116 -34.61 -1.06 -3.33
C SER A 116 -34.91 -0.08 -2.19
N ARG A 117 -33.93 0.22 -1.33
CA ARG A 117 -33.92 1.45 -0.52
C ARG A 117 -32.51 1.73 -0.01
N GLY A 118 -32.08 2.98 -0.16
CA GLY A 118 -30.73 3.42 0.21
C GLY A 118 -30.43 3.18 1.68
N TYR A 119 -29.25 2.62 1.95
CA TYR A 119 -28.72 2.45 3.29
C TYR A 119 -27.41 3.23 3.40
N ALA A 120 -27.35 4.11 4.39
CA ALA A 120 -26.12 4.74 4.82
C ALA A 120 -25.32 3.72 5.66
N ILE A 121 -24.14 3.34 5.20
CA ILE A 121 -23.16 2.65 6.04
C ILE A 121 -22.52 3.74 6.92
N SER A 122 -22.92 3.81 8.18
CA SER A 122 -22.22 4.61 9.18
C SER A 122 -21.14 3.74 9.84
N ALA A 123 -19.88 4.07 9.57
CA ALA A 123 -18.77 3.71 10.45
C ALA A 123 -18.86 4.50 11.76
#